data_AF-A0A9P6G995-F1
#
_entry.id   AF-A0A9P6G995-F1
#
_cell.length_a   1.000
_cell.length_b   1.000
_cell.length_c   1.000
_cell.angle_alpha   90.00
_cell.angle_beta   90.00
_cell.angle_gamma   90.00
#
_symmetry.space_group_name_H-M   'P 1'
#
loop_
_entity.id
_entity.type
_entity.pdbx_description
1 polymer ?
#
loop_
_entity_poly.entity_id
_entity_poly.type
_entity_poly.pdbx_seq_one_letter_code
_entity_poly.pdbx_strand_id
1 'polypeptide(L)'
;MAAHRAHGVRTSLSALEPPPAGPFYAAHGLTNLKRLEINRYLCLGWHEQEIADQALTGKLGRPPKLAKEDSLALRGELLRHGWMYQDEMVWWLSVERGIFITQSTISRLLKREGWSRKTLRPYAIDRNEELRGYYRDSMRRYAAEDVVFLDESIFNEKTGWRHHAYAPIGEEMRYTQDIKRDFAFEE
;
A
#
# COMPACT_ATOMS: atom_id res chain seq x y z
N MET A 1 45.45 -18.57 5.61
CA MET A 1 46.18 -17.45 4.98
C MET A 1 46.81 -17.95 3.69
N ALA A 2 46.32 -17.51 2.54
CA ALA A 2 46.95 -17.76 1.24
C ALA A 2 47.07 -16.42 0.52
N ALA A 3 48.31 -15.93 0.38
CA ALA A 3 48.60 -14.69 -0.32
C ALA A 3 48.62 -14.97 -1.83
N HIS A 4 47.56 -14.58 -2.54
CA HIS A 4 47.55 -14.61 -3.99
C HIS A 4 48.42 -13.46 -4.52
N ARG A 5 49.62 -13.81 -4.99
CA ARG A 5 50.54 -12.88 -5.66
C ARG A 5 50.22 -12.86 -7.15
N ALA A 6 49.70 -11.74 -7.65
CA ALA A 6 49.48 -11.56 -9.08
C ALA A 6 50.83 -11.48 -9.81
N HIS A 7 51.10 -12.46 -10.68
CA HIS A 7 52.26 -12.45 -11.56
C HIS A 7 51.98 -11.67 -12.84
N GLY A 8 52.79 -10.65 -13.10
CA GLY A 8 53.08 -10.15 -14.44
C GLY A 8 52.10 -9.13 -15.03
N VAL A 9 52.13 -7.88 -14.56
CA VAL A 9 51.83 -6.74 -15.42
C VAL A 9 53.16 -6.21 -15.92
N ARG A 10 53.46 -6.37 -17.22
CA ARG A 10 54.64 -5.77 -17.84
C ARG A 10 54.52 -4.25 -17.77
N THR A 11 55.43 -3.63 -17.03
CA THR A 11 55.62 -2.19 -16.92
C THR A 11 56.29 -1.66 -18.20
N SER A 12 55.53 -1.47 -19.28
CA SER A 12 55.91 -0.55 -20.36
C SER A 12 54.68 -0.19 -21.22
N LEU A 13 53.99 0.89 -20.85
CA LEU A 13 52.91 1.47 -21.66
C LEU A 13 53.43 2.43 -22.75
N SER A 14 54.72 2.40 -23.09
CA SER A 14 55.37 3.43 -23.91
C SER A 14 55.82 2.98 -25.31
N ALA A 15 55.53 1.76 -25.76
CA ALA A 15 56.04 1.27 -27.05
C ALA A 15 55.12 0.33 -27.83
N LEU A 16 53.80 0.33 -27.57
CA LEU A 16 52.85 -0.29 -28.49
C LEU A 16 52.25 0.81 -29.34
N GLU A 17 52.62 0.84 -30.62
CA GLU A 17 51.94 1.67 -31.60
C GLU A 17 50.43 1.39 -31.52
N PRO A 18 49.58 2.43 -31.52
CA PRO A 18 48.14 2.22 -31.50
C PRO A 18 47.75 1.40 -32.74
N PRO A 19 46.87 0.40 -32.61
CA PRO A 19 46.44 -0.40 -33.75
C PRO A 19 45.82 0.53 -34.81
N PRO A 20 46.00 0.22 -36.11
CA PRO A 20 45.45 1.04 -37.18
C PRO A 20 43.94 1.18 -37.00
N ALA A 21 43.45 2.42 -37.07
CA ALA A 21 42.04 2.77 -36.91
C ALA A 21 41.21 2.22 -38.09
N GLY A 22 40.91 0.93 -38.07
CA GLY A 22 39.95 0.30 -38.96
C GLY A 22 38.51 0.66 -38.57
N PRO A 23 37.54 0.58 -39.50
CA PRO A 23 36.13 0.95 -39.28
C PRO A 23 35.40 0.10 -38.22
N PHE A 24 36.05 -0.93 -37.68
CA PHE A 24 35.50 -1.85 -36.68
C PHE A 24 36.02 -1.61 -35.24
N TYR A 25 36.96 -0.67 -35.04
CA TYR A 25 37.50 -0.37 -33.71
C TYR A 25 36.98 0.97 -33.20
N ALA A 26 35.73 0.98 -32.75
CA ALA A 26 35.29 2.05 -31.86
C ALA A 26 36.01 1.88 -30.52
N ALA A 27 36.76 2.90 -30.08
CA ALA A 27 37.38 2.93 -28.76
C ALA A 27 36.29 3.06 -27.68
N HIS A 28 35.54 1.99 -27.43
CA HIS A 28 34.60 1.89 -26.33
C HIS A 28 35.37 1.62 -25.03
N GLY A 29 36.21 2.57 -24.64
CA GLY A 29 36.80 2.58 -23.31
C GLY A 29 35.70 2.65 -22.25
N LEU A 30 35.94 2.08 -21.07
CA LEU A 30 35.02 2.25 -19.94
C LEU A 30 34.75 3.74 -19.69
N THR A 31 33.48 4.09 -19.45
CA THR A 31 33.10 5.43 -19.03
C THR A 31 33.79 5.79 -17.72
N ASN A 32 34.07 7.09 -17.49
CA ASN A 32 34.72 7.54 -16.26
C ASN A 32 33.98 7.10 -14.98
N LEU A 33 32.64 7.00 -15.04
CA LEU A 33 31.82 6.46 -13.94
C LEU A 33 32.17 5.00 -13.63
N LYS A 34 32.22 4.14 -14.66
CA LYS A 34 32.60 2.73 -14.48
C LYS A 34 34.04 2.58 -14.00
N ARG A 35 34.97 3.46 -14.43
CA ARG A 35 36.36 3.47 -13.96
C ARG A 35 36.47 3.85 -12.49
N LEU A 36 35.70 4.85 -12.03
CA LEU A 36 35.63 5.24 -10.62
C LEU A 36 35.04 4.14 -9.76
N GLU A 37 33.99 3.49 -10.26
CA GLU A 37 33.33 2.38 -9.56
C GLU A 37 34.28 1.18 -9.41
N ILE A 38 35.03 0.84 -10.46
CA ILE A 38 36.06 -0.21 -10.41
C ILE A 38 37.19 0.18 -9.45
N ASN A 39 37.71 1.41 -9.51
CA ASN A 39 38.73 1.87 -8.57
C ASN A 39 38.24 1.82 -7.12
N ARG A 40 36.97 2.16 -6.88
CA ARG A 40 36.35 2.07 -5.56
C ARG A 40 36.33 0.64 -5.04
N TYR A 41 35.90 -0.34 -5.85
CA TYR A 41 35.91 -1.75 -5.44
C TYR A 41 37.32 -2.32 -5.27
N LEU A 42 38.28 -1.87 -6.10
CA LEU A 42 39.70 -2.21 -5.92
C LEU A 42 40.25 -1.71 -4.59
N CYS A 43 39.89 -0.48 -4.16
CA CYS A 43 40.28 0.07 -2.87
C CYS A 43 39.67 -0.67 -1.66
N LEU A 44 38.50 -1.30 -1.83
CA LEU A 44 37.87 -2.18 -0.82
C LEU A 44 38.44 -3.61 -0.83
N GLY A 45 39.51 -3.85 -1.60
CA GLY A 45 40.16 -5.15 -1.68
C GLY A 45 39.27 -6.27 -2.22
N TRP A 46 38.17 -5.94 -2.90
CA TRP A 46 37.15 -6.91 -3.34
C TRP A 46 36.55 -7.75 -2.20
N HIS A 47 36.54 -7.23 -0.96
CA HIS A 47 35.97 -7.95 0.17
C HIS A 47 34.43 -7.98 0.03
N GLU A 48 33.87 -9.19 -0.13
CA GLU A 48 32.45 -9.39 -0.44
C GLU A 48 31.51 -8.70 0.55
N GLN A 49 31.86 -8.73 1.84
CA GLN A 49 31.09 -8.09 2.91
C GLN A 49 31.11 -6.57 2.82
N GLU A 50 32.25 -5.96 2.48
CA GLU A 50 32.36 -4.49 2.37
C GLU A 50 31.65 -3.96 1.12
N ILE A 51 31.66 -4.74 0.03
CA ILE A 51 30.88 -4.46 -1.18
C ILE A 51 29.38 -4.55 -0.87
N ALA A 52 28.97 -5.59 -0.15
CA ALA A 52 27.58 -5.80 0.25
C ALA A 52 27.08 -4.69 1.18
N ASP A 53 27.83 -4.35 2.23
CA ASP A 53 27.49 -3.26 3.16
C ASP A 53 27.37 -1.92 2.44
N GLN A 54 28.26 -1.66 1.49
CA GLN A 54 28.23 -0.42 0.74
C GLN A 54 27.12 -0.38 -0.32
N ALA A 55 26.78 -1.51 -0.94
CA ALA A 55 25.58 -1.62 -1.77
C ALA A 55 24.30 -1.46 -0.93
N LEU A 56 24.33 -1.90 0.34
CA LEU A 56 23.25 -1.73 1.32
C LEU A 56 23.11 -0.27 1.77
N THR A 57 24.20 0.50 1.78
CA THR A 57 24.17 1.98 1.91
C THR A 57 23.66 2.68 0.63
N GLY A 58 22.78 2.00 -0.12
CA GLY A 58 22.09 2.56 -1.26
C GLY A 58 21.44 3.90 -0.92
N LYS A 59 21.48 4.81 -1.90
CA LYS A 59 20.93 6.18 -1.79
C LYS A 59 19.56 6.13 -1.12
N LEU A 60 19.48 6.62 0.12
CA LEU A 60 18.21 6.81 0.81
C LEU A 60 17.29 7.60 -0.12
N GLY A 61 16.15 7.00 -0.46
CA GLY A 61 15.18 7.62 -1.35
C GLY A 61 14.70 8.97 -0.80
N ARG A 62 14.03 9.75 -1.65
CA ARG A 62 13.43 11.02 -1.22
C ARG A 62 12.60 10.80 0.05
N PRO A 63 12.80 11.61 1.11
CA PRO A 63 12.02 11.49 2.33
C PRO A 63 10.51 11.51 2.03
N PRO A 64 9.71 10.66 2.70
CA PRO A 64 8.27 10.67 2.50
C PRO A 64 7.71 12.04 2.89
N LYS A 65 6.74 12.54 2.13
CA LYS A 65 6.09 13.83 2.41
C LYS A 65 5.24 13.83 3.68
N LEU A 66 4.93 12.65 4.21
CA LEU A 66 4.08 12.47 5.38
C LEU A 66 4.93 11.95 6.53
N ALA A 67 4.88 12.63 7.69
CA ALA A 67 5.57 12.17 8.88
C ALA A 67 4.91 10.91 9.43
N LYS A 68 5.66 10.16 10.26
CA LYS A 68 5.11 8.95 10.90
C LYS A 68 3.94 9.29 11.82
N GLU A 69 4.00 10.42 12.51
CA GLU A 69 2.95 10.89 13.41
C GLU A 69 1.63 11.13 12.67
N ASP A 70 1.68 11.78 11.51
CA ASP A 70 0.49 12.04 10.70
C ASP A 70 -0.11 10.75 10.12
N SER A 71 0.76 9.80 9.75
CA SER A 71 0.28 8.49 9.29
C SER A 71 -0.43 7.71 10.40
N LEU A 72 0.06 7.79 11.64
CA LEU A 72 -0.60 7.18 12.80
C LEU A 72 -1.93 7.87 13.11
N ALA A 73 -1.97 9.20 12.99
CA ALA A 73 -3.19 9.97 13.17
C ALA A 73 -4.27 9.57 12.16
N LEU A 74 -3.90 9.46 10.87
CA LEU A 74 -4.82 9.02 9.83
C LEU A 74 -5.35 7.61 10.10
N ARG A 75 -4.51 6.68 10.61
CA ARG A 75 -4.98 5.35 11.00
C ARG A 75 -6.00 5.40 12.12
N GLY A 76 -5.74 6.21 13.15
CA GLY A 76 -6.70 6.41 14.25
C GLY A 76 -8.04 6.93 13.73
N GLU A 77 -8.00 7.82 12.75
CA GLU A 77 -9.20 8.34 12.11
C GLU A 77 -9.92 7.27 11.27
N LEU A 78 -9.20 6.44 10.52
CA LEU A 78 -9.80 5.34 9.74
C LEU A 78 -10.42 4.25 10.61
N LEU A 79 -9.98 4.08 11.86
CA LEU A 79 -10.67 3.20 12.80
C LEU A 79 -12.05 3.74 13.21
N ARG A 80 -12.22 5.07 13.23
CA ARG A 80 -13.51 5.73 13.52
C ARG A 80 -14.38 5.86 12.27
N HIS A 81 -13.77 6.32 11.18
CA HIS A 81 -14.43 6.69 9.94
C HIS A 81 -13.80 5.99 8.73
N GLY A 82 -13.63 4.67 8.78
CA GLY A 82 -12.96 3.95 7.68
C GLY A 82 -13.71 3.98 6.34
N TRP A 83 -14.96 4.45 6.30
CA TRP A 83 -15.73 4.71 5.09
C TRP A 83 -15.29 5.97 4.31
N MET A 84 -14.31 6.72 4.83
CA MET A 84 -13.77 7.91 4.16
C MET A 84 -13.16 7.58 2.79
N TYR A 85 -13.43 8.44 1.82
CA TYR A 85 -12.74 8.41 0.52
C TYR A 85 -11.35 9.07 0.62
N GLN A 86 -10.48 8.78 -0.35
CA GLN A 86 -9.09 9.26 -0.28
C GLN A 86 -8.99 10.78 -0.43
N ASP A 87 -9.93 11.42 -1.13
CA ASP A 87 -10.07 12.87 -1.21
C ASP A 87 -10.53 13.47 0.14
N GLU A 88 -11.45 12.82 0.84
CA GLU A 88 -11.83 13.19 2.21
C GLU A 88 -10.66 13.03 3.20
N MET A 89 -9.81 12.00 3.03
CA MET A 89 -8.57 11.85 3.80
C MET A 89 -7.58 12.97 3.52
N VAL A 90 -7.46 13.40 2.25
CA VAL A 90 -6.63 14.56 1.87
C VAL A 90 -7.17 15.82 2.53
N TRP A 91 -8.49 16.03 2.47
CA TRP A 91 -9.13 17.18 3.10
C TRP A 91 -8.93 17.17 4.62
N TRP A 92 -9.16 16.04 5.28
CA TRP A 92 -8.95 15.88 6.72
C TRP A 92 -7.49 16.17 7.13
N LEU A 93 -6.50 15.63 6.40
CA LEU A 93 -5.09 15.95 6.66
C LEU A 93 -4.77 17.43 6.41
N SER A 94 -5.42 18.07 5.45
CA SER A 94 -5.22 19.50 5.19
C SER A 94 -5.78 20.37 6.31
N VAL A 95 -6.95 20.01 6.86
CA VAL A 95 -7.63 20.78 7.91
C VAL A 95 -7.03 20.50 9.29
N GLU A 96 -6.86 19.23 9.64
CA GLU A 96 -6.45 18.80 10.98
C GLU A 96 -4.93 18.89 11.20
N ARG A 97 -4.15 18.65 10.14
CA ARG A 97 -2.67 18.59 10.22
C ARG A 97 -1.97 19.69 9.42
N GLY A 98 -2.69 20.47 8.61
CA GLY A 98 -2.08 21.48 7.73
C GLY A 98 -1.25 20.88 6.58
N ILE A 99 -1.48 19.62 6.23
CA ILE A 99 -0.67 18.89 5.26
C ILE A 99 -1.36 18.80 3.91
N PHE A 100 -0.77 19.43 2.89
CA PHE A 100 -1.25 19.38 1.52
C PHE A 100 -0.62 18.23 0.74
N ILE A 101 -1.36 17.14 0.61
CA ILE A 101 -0.94 15.98 -0.20
C ILE A 101 -1.95 15.66 -1.28
N THR A 102 -1.50 14.90 -2.27
CA THR A 102 -2.37 14.40 -3.35
C THR A 102 -3.00 13.08 -2.97
N GLN A 103 -4.15 12.75 -3.56
CA GLN A 103 -4.82 11.46 -3.42
C GLN A 103 -3.88 10.27 -3.72
N SER A 104 -2.99 10.42 -4.71
CA SER A 104 -1.97 9.41 -5.03
C SER A 104 -0.99 9.13 -3.87
N THR A 105 -0.76 10.11 -3.00
CA THR A 105 0.11 9.97 -1.82
C THR A 105 -0.58 9.12 -0.77
N ILE A 106 -1.89 9.35 -0.54
CA ILE A 106 -2.75 8.51 0.31
C ILE A 106 -2.79 7.08 -0.22
N SER A 107 -3.01 6.89 -1.52
CA SER A 107 -3.05 5.53 -2.11
C SER A 107 -1.76 4.74 -1.86
N ARG A 108 -0.60 5.38 -2.05
CA ARG A 108 0.71 4.76 -1.76
C ARG A 108 0.89 4.52 -0.26
N LEU A 109 0.46 5.46 0.58
CA LEU A 109 0.49 5.33 2.03
C LEU A 109 -0.30 4.11 2.48
N LEU A 110 -1.58 4.02 2.12
CA LEU A 110 -2.45 2.92 2.52
C LEU A 110 -1.89 1.56 2.08
N LYS A 111 -1.38 1.45 0.84
CA LYS A 111 -0.72 0.23 0.36
C LYS A 111 0.51 -0.14 1.19
N ARG A 112 1.39 0.82 1.46
CA ARG A 112 2.60 0.61 2.29
C ARG A 112 2.24 0.15 3.71
N GLU A 113 1.12 0.64 4.23
CA GLU A 113 0.65 0.34 5.58
C GLU A 113 -0.22 -0.91 5.67
N GLY A 114 -0.46 -1.58 4.54
CA GLY A 114 -1.28 -2.78 4.51
C GLY A 114 -2.76 -2.51 4.71
N TRP A 115 -3.27 -1.38 4.25
CA TRP A 115 -4.70 -1.05 4.25
C TRP A 115 -5.29 -1.26 2.86
N SER A 116 -6.50 -1.82 2.84
CA SER A 116 -7.22 -2.15 1.61
C SER A 116 -8.66 -1.67 1.69
N ARG A 117 -9.21 -1.26 0.56
CA ARG A 117 -10.61 -0.87 0.44
C ARG A 117 -11.45 -2.15 0.32
N LYS A 118 -12.29 -2.41 1.31
CA LYS A 118 -13.18 -3.57 1.39
C LYS A 118 -14.63 -3.15 1.26
N THR A 119 -15.47 -4.06 0.78
CA THR A 119 -16.91 -3.84 0.69
C THR A 119 -17.52 -3.87 2.09
N LEU A 120 -18.28 -2.83 2.40
CA LEU A 120 -19.05 -2.72 3.63
C LEU A 120 -20.19 -3.73 3.60
N ARG A 121 -20.25 -4.59 4.62
CA ARG A 121 -21.43 -5.40 4.91
C ARG A 121 -22.13 -4.73 6.09
N PRO A 122 -23.20 -3.94 5.84
CA PRO A 122 -23.91 -3.30 6.93
C PRO A 122 -24.50 -4.39 7.85
N TYR A 123 -24.28 -4.22 9.15
CA TYR A 123 -24.86 -5.08 10.16
C TYR A 123 -25.87 -4.26 10.95
N ALA A 124 -27.12 -4.72 11.02
CA ALA A 124 -28.15 -4.06 11.81
C ALA A 124 -27.75 -4.08 13.29
N ILE A 125 -27.69 -2.91 13.92
CA ILE A 125 -27.38 -2.76 15.35
C ILE A 125 -28.36 -3.58 16.21
N ASP A 126 -29.63 -3.59 15.83
CA ASP A 126 -30.72 -4.25 16.57
C ASP A 126 -30.81 -5.77 16.36
N ARG A 127 -29.75 -6.40 15.82
CA ARG A 127 -29.76 -7.84 15.58
C ARG A 127 -29.67 -8.62 16.90
N ASN A 128 -30.81 -9.13 17.34
CA ASN A 128 -30.91 -10.08 18.45
C ASN A 128 -30.93 -11.53 17.90
N GLU A 129 -29.86 -12.29 18.12
CA GLU A 129 -29.75 -13.67 17.63
C GLU A 129 -30.70 -14.63 18.37
N GLU A 130 -31.08 -14.31 19.61
CA GLU A 130 -32.05 -15.08 20.39
C GLU A 130 -33.46 -15.00 19.75
N LEU A 131 -33.91 -13.78 19.42
CA LEU A 131 -35.18 -13.57 18.71
C LEU A 131 -35.18 -14.24 17.32
N ARG A 132 -34.04 -14.22 16.61
CA ARG A 132 -33.91 -14.97 15.33
C ARG A 132 -33.97 -16.48 15.55
N GLY A 133 -33.41 -16.98 16.64
CA GLY A 133 -33.51 -18.38 17.05
C GLY A 133 -34.96 -18.79 17.25
N TYR A 134 -35.69 -18.06 18.10
CA TYR A 134 -37.11 -18.31 18.36
C TYR A 134 -37.96 -18.25 17.08
N TYR A 135 -37.71 -17.27 16.20
CA TYR A 135 -38.41 -17.17 14.93
C TYR A 135 -38.10 -18.36 14.00
N ARG A 136 -36.83 -18.79 13.90
CA ARG A 136 -36.51 -19.99 13.10
C ARG A 136 -37.20 -21.24 13.65
N ASP A 137 -37.25 -21.38 14.97
CA ASP A 137 -37.90 -22.53 15.62
C ASP A 137 -39.42 -22.51 15.46
N SER A 138 -40.06 -21.33 15.48
CA SER A 138 -41.49 -21.23 15.18
C SER A 138 -41.78 -21.53 13.71
N MET A 139 -40.94 -21.06 12.79
CA MET A 139 -41.10 -21.24 11.35
C MET A 139 -40.87 -22.67 10.86
N ARG A 140 -40.11 -23.50 11.59
CA ARG A 140 -39.90 -24.93 11.27
C ARG A 140 -41.19 -25.75 11.18
N ARG A 141 -42.30 -25.23 11.71
CA ARG A 141 -43.61 -25.91 11.72
C ARG A 141 -44.34 -25.83 10.37
N TYR A 142 -43.90 -24.95 9.47
CA TYR A 142 -44.50 -24.74 8.16
C TYR A 142 -43.60 -25.31 7.07
N ALA A 143 -44.20 -25.94 6.06
CA ALA A 143 -43.47 -26.32 4.85
C ALA A 143 -43.23 -25.08 3.97
N ALA A 144 -42.27 -25.14 3.05
CA ALA A 144 -41.93 -23.98 2.21
C ALA A 144 -43.10 -23.56 1.30
N GLU A 145 -43.96 -24.52 0.95
CA GLU A 145 -45.13 -24.32 0.11
C GLU A 145 -46.28 -23.58 0.83
N ASP A 146 -46.27 -23.61 2.17
CA ASP A 146 -47.35 -23.06 3.00
C ASP A 146 -47.14 -21.58 3.38
N VAL A 147 -45.98 -21.01 3.04
CA VAL A 147 -45.57 -19.68 3.51
C VAL A 147 -45.41 -18.72 2.33
N VAL A 148 -46.15 -17.60 2.41
CA VAL A 148 -45.99 -16.47 1.49
C VAL A 148 -45.43 -15.28 2.26
N PHE A 149 -44.35 -14.70 1.73
CA PHE A 149 -43.74 -13.50 2.30
C PHE A 149 -44.12 -12.28 1.45
N LEU A 150 -44.60 -11.23 2.11
CA LEU A 150 -44.81 -9.91 1.54
C LEU A 150 -43.85 -8.96 2.24
N ASP A 151 -42.93 -8.36 1.49
CA ASP A 151 -42.03 -7.31 2.00
C ASP A 151 -42.28 -6.03 1.19
N GLU A 152 -42.43 -4.93 1.91
CA GLU A 152 -42.59 -3.62 1.31
C GLU A 152 -41.22 -3.11 0.85
N SER A 153 -41.02 -3.00 -0.46
CA SER A 153 -39.82 -2.38 -1.01
C SER A 153 -40.05 -0.87 -1.19
N ILE A 154 -39.48 -0.05 -0.31
CA ILE A 154 -39.38 1.40 -0.53
C ILE A 154 -38.21 1.67 -1.48
N PHE A 155 -38.47 2.39 -2.57
CA PHE A 155 -37.46 2.93 -3.46
C PHE A 155 -37.18 4.38 -3.08
N ASN A 156 -36.05 4.63 -2.42
CA ASN A 156 -35.59 5.99 -2.13
C ASN A 156 -34.43 6.35 -3.08
N GLU A 157 -34.65 7.35 -3.93
CA GLU A 157 -33.68 7.82 -4.94
C GLU A 157 -32.47 8.54 -4.31
N LYS A 158 -32.54 8.91 -3.02
CA LYS A 158 -31.50 9.68 -2.31
C LYS A 158 -30.62 8.85 -1.37
N THR A 159 -30.46 7.56 -1.60
CA THR A 159 -29.70 6.73 -0.67
C THR A 159 -28.20 6.71 -1.01
N GLY A 160 -27.47 7.70 -0.48
CA GLY A 160 -26.01 7.82 -0.55
C GLY A 160 -25.27 6.80 0.32
N TRP A 161 -25.61 5.50 0.19
CA TRP A 161 -24.94 4.45 0.94
C TRP A 161 -23.47 4.37 0.52
N ARG A 162 -22.58 4.41 1.52
CA ARG A 162 -21.17 4.10 1.29
C ARG A 162 -21.04 2.59 1.23
N HIS A 163 -20.58 2.07 0.09
CA HIS A 163 -20.41 0.63 -0.12
C HIS A 163 -19.04 0.10 0.28
N HIS A 164 -18.10 0.98 0.65
CA HIS A 164 -16.72 0.59 0.91
C HIS A 164 -16.12 1.32 2.10
N ALA A 165 -15.22 0.62 2.80
CA ALA A 165 -14.39 1.17 3.85
C ALA A 165 -12.99 0.60 3.79
N TYR A 166 -12.03 1.32 4.35
CA TYR A 166 -10.66 0.88 4.49
C TYR A 166 -10.50 0.04 5.76
N ALA A 167 -9.80 -1.08 5.60
CA ALA A 167 -9.48 -2.00 6.67
C ALA A 167 -8.04 -2.49 6.52
N PRO A 168 -7.36 -2.87 7.61
CA PRO A 168 -6.14 -3.65 7.55
C PRO A 168 -6.34 -4.92 6.68
N ILE A 169 -5.34 -5.27 5.89
CA ILE A 169 -5.30 -6.52 5.14
C ILE A 169 -5.33 -7.67 6.16
N GLY A 170 -6.22 -8.65 5.95
CA GLY A 170 -6.46 -9.74 6.89
C GLY A 170 -7.66 -9.57 7.82
N GLU A 171 -8.14 -8.34 8.08
CA GLU A 171 -9.25 -8.12 9.01
C GLU A 171 -10.60 -7.87 8.31
N GLU A 172 -11.66 -8.58 8.70
CA GLU A 172 -13.02 -8.27 8.23
C GLU A 172 -13.54 -7.07 9.01
N MET A 173 -13.70 -5.92 8.35
CA MET A 173 -14.33 -4.75 8.97
C MET A 173 -15.85 -4.91 8.92
N ARG A 174 -16.46 -4.95 10.10
CA ARG A 174 -17.92 -4.91 10.28
C ARG A 174 -18.29 -3.53 10.80
N TYR A 175 -19.07 -2.80 10.02
CA TYR A 175 -19.66 -1.54 10.48
C TYR A 175 -21.10 -1.80 10.88
N THR A 176 -21.39 -1.52 12.13
CA THR A 176 -22.75 -1.48 12.64
C THR A 176 -23.42 -0.24 12.09
N GLN A 177 -24.60 -0.44 11.51
CA GLN A 177 -25.41 0.64 11.01
C GLN A 177 -26.77 0.57 11.70
N ASP A 178 -27.28 1.72 12.11
CA ASP A 178 -28.65 1.86 12.55
C ASP A 178 -29.53 1.76 11.29
N ILE A 179 -29.90 0.53 10.92
CA ILE A 179 -30.80 0.29 9.80
C ILE A 179 -32.23 0.47 10.34
N LYS A 180 -32.57 1.68 10.76
CA LYS A 180 -33.95 2.07 10.98
C LYS A 180 -34.55 2.45 9.64
N ARG A 181 -35.64 1.79 9.30
CA ARG A 181 -36.51 2.19 8.20
C ARG A 181 -37.32 3.36 8.74
N ASP A 182 -36.93 4.59 8.42
CA ASP A 182 -37.70 5.77 8.78
C ASP A 182 -39.03 5.71 8.02
N PHE A 183 -40.10 5.31 8.71
CA PHE A 183 -41.47 5.45 8.20
C PHE A 183 -41.84 6.94 8.34
N ALA A 184 -41.65 7.69 7.26
CA ALA A 184 -42.22 9.03 7.15
C ALA A 184 -43.74 8.89 6.96
N PHE A 185 -44.49 8.93 8.06
CA PHE A 185 -45.89 9.30 8.02
C PHE A 185 -45.94 10.83 7.98
N GLU A 186 -46.11 11.40 6.79
CA GLU A 186 -46.60 12.78 6.66
C GLU A 186 -48.12 12.74 6.86
N GLU A 187 -48.59 13.49 7.86
CA GLU A 187 -50.00 13.67 8.25
C GLU A 187 -50.71 14.68 7.34
#